data_AF-A0A832E3Q1-F1
#
_entry.id   AF-A0A832E3Q1-F1
#
_cell.length_a   1.000
_cell.length_b   1.000
_cell.length_c   1.000
_cell.angle_alpha   90.00
_cell.angle_beta   90.00
_cell.angle_gamma   90.00
#
_symmetry.space_group_name_H-M   'P 1'
#
loop_
_entity.id
_entity.type
_entity.pdbx_description
1 polymer ?
#
loop_
_entity_poly.entity_id
_entity_poly.type
_entity_poly.pdbx_seq_one_letter_code
_entity_poly.pdbx_strand_id
1 'polypeptide(L)'
;MATVEQLARRYAHAISHVSNEARVDDSSLVKNLVAHLKQNGRLKLLPHIARELENESARAQARAPKLEVAREEDKESAIKELHKKNVFETKVTVNRTLIRGWRVRTNNTLIDNSAKHSLVELYRNIIH
;
A
#
# COMPACT_ATOMS: atom_id res chain seq x y z
N MET A 1 24.26 14.84 -16.01
CA MET A 1 23.26 14.28 -16.95
C MET A 1 22.33 13.36 -16.15
N ALA A 2 21.01 13.51 -16.28
CA ALA A 2 20.07 12.62 -15.60
C ALA A 2 20.13 11.23 -16.26
N THR A 3 20.21 10.17 -15.47
CA THR A 3 20.25 8.80 -16.01
C THR A 3 18.88 8.41 -16.55
N VAL A 4 18.85 7.43 -17.47
CA VAL A 4 17.61 6.88 -18.05
C VAL A 4 16.62 6.47 -16.95
N GLU A 5 17.12 5.90 -15.86
CA GLU A 5 16.32 5.51 -14.70
C GLU A 5 15.74 6.71 -13.92
N GLN A 6 16.49 7.80 -13.76
CA GLN A 6 16.00 9.00 -13.09
C GLN A 6 14.90 9.67 -13.92
N LEU A 7 15.04 9.66 -15.25
CA LEU A 7 14.02 10.18 -16.15
C LEU A 7 12.77 9.30 -16.13
N ALA A 8 12.92 7.98 -16.17
CA ALA A 8 11.82 7.03 -16.07
C ALA A 8 11.03 7.18 -14.77
N ARG A 9 11.72 7.32 -13.62
CA ARG A 9 11.10 7.59 -12.32
C ARG A 9 10.28 8.88 -12.30
N ARG A 10 10.79 9.95 -12.88
CA ARG A 10 10.06 11.23 -12.97
C ARG A 10 8.81 11.11 -13.83
N TYR A 11 8.89 10.40 -14.96
CA TYR A 11 7.71 10.14 -15.79
C TYR A 11 6.67 9.27 -15.07
N ALA A 12 7.11 8.18 -14.41
CA ALA A 12 6.22 7.33 -13.61
C ALA A 12 5.50 8.13 -12.52
N HIS A 13 6.23 8.96 -11.77
CA HIS A 13 5.65 9.79 -10.72
C HIS A 13 4.67 10.84 -11.25
N ALA A 14 4.98 11.48 -12.39
CA ALA A 14 4.05 12.43 -13.00
C ALA A 14 2.75 11.74 -13.47
N ILE A 15 2.84 10.52 -14.00
CA ILE A 15 1.67 9.74 -14.42
C ILE A 15 0.84 9.32 -13.20
N SER A 16 1.46 8.86 -12.11
CA SER A 16 0.75 8.46 -10.90
C SER A 16 0.02 9.65 -10.25
N HIS A 17 0.61 10.84 -10.28
CA HIS A 17 -0.02 12.07 -9.79
C HIS A 17 -1.23 12.46 -10.65
N VAL A 18 -1.08 12.51 -11.97
CA VAL A 18 -2.15 12.92 -12.89
C VAL A 18 -3.30 11.91 -12.90
N SER A 19 -3.03 10.61 -12.79
CA SER A 19 -4.07 9.57 -12.70
C SER A 19 -4.88 9.67 -11.40
N ASN A 20 -4.26 10.06 -10.28
CA ASN A 20 -4.96 10.21 -9.01
C ASN A 20 -5.73 11.54 -8.88
N GLU A 21 -5.20 12.64 -9.42
CA GLU A 21 -5.84 13.96 -9.31
C GLU A 21 -6.85 14.23 -10.43
N ALA A 22 -6.54 13.79 -11.64
CA ALA A 22 -7.36 14.04 -12.81
C ALA A 22 -8.13 12.75 -13.11
N ARG A 23 -9.46 12.86 -13.18
CA ARG A 23 -10.38 11.81 -13.63
C ARG A 23 -10.24 11.57 -15.15
N VAL A 24 -9.00 11.48 -15.62
CA VAL A 24 -8.60 11.35 -17.01
C VAL A 24 -8.63 9.87 -17.34
N ASP A 25 -9.25 9.55 -18.47
CA ASP A 25 -9.31 8.20 -18.99
C ASP A 25 -7.89 7.69 -19.29
N ASP A 26 -7.50 6.57 -18.67
CA ASP A 26 -6.15 5.98 -18.73
C ASP A 26 -5.67 5.78 -20.18
N SER A 27 -6.60 5.45 -21.09
CA SER A 27 -6.33 5.26 -22.51
C SER A 27 -5.83 6.54 -23.20
N SER A 28 -6.42 7.68 -22.85
CA SER A 28 -6.03 8.99 -23.41
C SER A 28 -4.66 9.43 -22.90
N LEU A 29 -4.36 9.14 -21.63
CA LEU A 29 -3.10 9.49 -20.98
C LEU A 29 -1.93 8.69 -21.57
N VAL A 30 -2.13 7.39 -21.80
CA VAL A 30 -1.13 6.52 -22.46
C VAL A 30 -0.87 6.95 -23.91
N LYS A 31 -1.92 7.29 -24.68
CA LYS A 31 -1.76 7.78 -26.06
C LYS A 31 -0.93 9.06 -26.13
N ASN A 32 -1.22 10.02 -25.25
CA ASN A 32 -0.48 11.28 -25.17
C ASN A 32 0.98 11.07 -24.76
N LEU A 33 1.24 10.16 -23.81
CA LEU A 33 2.59 9.77 -23.40
C LEU A 33 3.39 9.16 -24.56
N VAL A 34 2.79 8.21 -25.28
CA VAL A 34 3.44 7.54 -26.42
C VAL A 34 3.72 8.56 -27.54
N ALA A 35 2.79 9.47 -27.83
CA ALA A 35 2.99 10.53 -28.81
C ALA A 35 4.16 11.45 -28.42
N HIS A 36 4.22 11.88 -27.15
CA HIS A 36 5.29 12.72 -26.62
C HIS A 36 6.66 12.01 -26.64
N LEU A 37 6.70 10.72 -26.33
CA LEU A 37 7.95 9.93 -26.37
C LEU A 37 8.41 9.67 -27.81
N LYS A 38 7.48 9.51 -28.75
CA LYS A 38 7.77 9.34 -30.18
C LYS A 38 8.34 10.61 -30.79
N GLN A 39 7.76 11.78 -30.48
CA GLN A 39 8.27 13.08 -30.93
C GLN A 39 9.72 13.35 -30.45
N ASN A 40 10.03 12.91 -29.23
CA ASN A 40 11.35 13.12 -28.65
C ASN A 40 12.37 12.01 -28.97
N GLY A 41 12.01 11.00 -29.77
CA GLY A 41 12.87 9.85 -30.07
C GLY A 41 13.18 8.96 -28.86
N ARG A 42 12.40 9.07 -27.78
CA ARG A 42 12.63 8.45 -26.46
C ARG A 42 11.81 7.18 -26.22
N LEU A 43 11.35 6.52 -27.28
CA LEU A 43 10.53 5.30 -27.19
C LEU A 43 11.17 4.19 -26.36
N LYS A 44 12.51 4.08 -26.34
CA LYS A 44 13.25 3.11 -25.52
C LYS A 44 13.06 3.29 -24.02
N LEU A 45 12.52 4.43 -23.55
CA LEU A 45 12.20 4.67 -22.13
C LEU A 45 10.89 4.01 -21.68
N LEU A 46 9.99 3.65 -22.59
CA LEU A 46 8.71 3.02 -22.25
C LEU A 46 8.82 1.80 -21.32
N PRO A 47 9.67 0.78 -21.59
CA PRO A 47 9.80 -0.37 -20.70
C PRO A 47 10.32 0.02 -19.31
N HIS A 48 11.17 1.04 -19.22
CA HIS A 48 11.67 1.53 -17.94
C HIS A 48 10.58 2.28 -17.14
N ILE A 49 9.74 3.07 -17.82
CA ILE A 49 8.61 3.77 -17.20
C ILE A 49 7.57 2.76 -16.69
N ALA A 50 7.24 1.75 -17.49
CA ALA A 50 6.31 0.69 -17.10
C ALA A 50 6.80 -0.05 -15.84
N ARG A 51 8.09 -0.41 -15.81
CA ARG A 51 8.71 -1.07 -14.65
C ARG A 51 8.69 -0.20 -13.40
N GLU A 52 8.95 1.11 -13.52
CA GLU A 52 8.90 2.01 -12.36
C GLU A 52 7.48 2.23 -11.85
N LEU A 53 6.48 2.31 -12.74
CA LEU A 53 5.07 2.35 -12.36
C LEU A 53 4.64 1.09 -11.62
N GLU A 54 5.05 -0.09 -12.10
CA GLU A 54 4.78 -1.36 -11.42
C GLU A 54 5.47 -1.42 -10.04
N ASN A 55 6.71 -0.94 -9.94
CA ASN A 55 7.40 -0.84 -8.66
C ASN A 55 6.71 0.16 -7.71
N GLU A 56 6.20 1.28 -8.22
CA GLU A 56 5.48 2.29 -7.43
C GLU A 56 4.14 1.76 -6.93
N SER A 57 3.38 1.06 -7.77
CA SER A 57 2.13 0.41 -7.39
C SER A 57 2.36 -0.75 -6.42
N ALA A 58 3.38 -1.58 -6.62
CA ALA A 58 3.77 -2.64 -5.69
C ALA A 58 4.20 -2.07 -4.33
N ARG A 59 4.94 -0.95 -4.32
CA ARG A 59 5.30 -0.23 -3.09
C ARG A 59 4.06 0.35 -2.40
N ALA A 60 3.12 0.92 -3.15
CA ALA A 60 1.86 1.43 -2.61
C ALA A 60 1.02 0.28 -2.00
N GLN A 61 0.93 -0.87 -2.66
CA GLN A 61 0.24 -2.05 -2.14
C GLN A 61 0.96 -2.67 -0.93
N ALA A 62 2.28 -2.67 -0.90
CA ALA A 62 3.05 -3.13 0.26
C ALA A 62 2.84 -2.23 1.49
N ARG A 63 2.64 -0.93 1.25
CA ARG A 63 2.35 0.12 2.24
C ARG A 63 0.87 0.21 2.63
N ALA A 64 -0.01 -0.49 1.92
CA ALA A 64 -1.43 -0.50 2.25
C ALA A 64 -1.63 -1.09 3.66
N PRO A 65 -2.57 -0.54 4.46
CA PRO A 65 -2.92 -1.11 5.75
C PRO A 65 -3.26 -2.59 5.61
N LYS A 66 -2.65 -3.44 6.45
CA LYS A 66 -2.94 -4.89 6.49
C LYS A 66 -3.54 -5.26 7.84
N LEU A 67 -4.73 -5.88 7.80
CA LEU A 67 -5.45 -6.37 8.96
C LEU A 67 -5.18 -7.86 9.03
N GLU A 68 -4.57 -8.26 10.11
CA GLU A 68 -4.34 -9.66 10.44
C GLU A 68 -5.33 -10.05 11.54
N VAL A 69 -6.17 -11.04 11.27
CA VAL A 69 -7.11 -11.61 12.24
C VAL A 69 -6.69 -13.03 12.61
N ALA A 70 -6.93 -13.45 13.86
CA ALA A 70 -6.63 -14.80 14.31
C ALA A 70 -7.50 -15.86 13.60
N ARG A 71 -8.80 -15.57 13.44
CA ARG A 71 -9.78 -16.48 12.86
C ARG A 71 -10.71 -15.74 11.90
N GLU A 72 -11.38 -16.48 11.02
CA GLU A 72 -12.33 -15.88 10.09
C GLU A 72 -13.58 -15.32 10.78
N GLU A 73 -14.00 -15.95 11.87
CA GLU A 73 -15.12 -15.50 12.72
C GLU A 73 -14.86 -14.11 13.35
N ASP A 74 -13.60 -13.74 13.55
CA ASP A 74 -13.22 -12.46 14.17
C ASP A 74 -13.17 -11.30 13.15
N LYS A 75 -13.35 -11.56 11.85
CA LYS A 75 -13.24 -10.55 10.78
C LYS A 75 -14.21 -9.39 11.00
N GLU A 76 -15.48 -9.68 11.23
CA GLU A 76 -16.51 -8.63 11.36
C GLU A 76 -16.30 -7.77 12.60
N SER A 77 -15.97 -8.40 13.73
CA SER A 77 -15.67 -7.70 14.99
C SER A 77 -14.45 -6.81 14.85
N ALA A 78 -13.38 -7.30 14.21
CA ALA A 78 -12.16 -6.53 13.96
C ALA A 78 -12.40 -5.32 13.05
N ILE A 79 -13.21 -5.46 11.99
CA ILE A 79 -13.57 -4.35 11.10
C ILE A 79 -14.36 -3.27 11.86
N LYS A 80 -15.33 -3.67 12.70
CA LYS A 80 -16.09 -2.73 13.54
C LYS A 80 -15.18 -1.95 14.49
N GLU A 81 -14.19 -2.62 15.11
CA GLU A 81 -13.23 -1.95 15.99
C GLU A 81 -12.25 -1.04 15.24
N LEU A 82 -11.86 -1.40 14.02
CA LEU A 82 -11.03 -0.55 13.16
C LEU A 82 -11.75 0.72 12.70
N HIS A 83 -13.03 0.60 12.34
CA HIS A 83 -13.85 1.76 11.98
C HIS A 83 -13.96 2.73 13.16
N LYS A 84 -14.09 2.24 14.40
CA LYS A 84 -14.05 3.10 15.61
C LYS A 84 -12.71 3.82 15.78
N LYS A 85 -11.62 3.27 15.25
CA LYS A 85 -10.27 3.85 15.29
C LYS A 85 -9.92 4.67 14.03
N ASN A 86 -10.91 5.01 13.19
CA ASN A 86 -10.73 5.77 11.93
C ASN A 86 -9.73 5.15 10.94
N VAL A 87 -9.57 3.82 10.96
CA VAL A 87 -8.75 3.10 9.96
C VAL A 87 -9.68 2.47 8.94
N PHE A 88 -9.60 2.97 7.70
CA PHE A 88 -10.44 2.53 6.58
C PHE A 88 -9.61 1.79 5.53
N GLU A 89 -10.26 0.85 4.84
CA GLU A 89 -9.72 0.02 3.76
C GLU A 89 -8.46 -0.75 4.12
N THR A 90 -8.66 -1.99 4.58
CA THR A 90 -7.57 -2.82 5.04
C THR A 90 -7.69 -4.21 4.43
N LYS A 91 -6.63 -4.68 3.78
CA LYS A 91 -6.60 -6.05 3.25
C LYS A 91 -6.61 -7.01 4.42
N VAL A 92 -7.71 -7.75 4.59
CA VAL A 92 -7.90 -8.70 5.69
C VAL A 92 -7.23 -10.02 5.35
N THR A 93 -6.34 -10.48 6.23
CA THR A 93 -5.61 -11.74 6.09
C THR A 93 -5.74 -12.53 7.40
N VAL A 94 -5.90 -13.84 7.31
CA VAL A 94 -5.94 -14.71 8.50
C VAL A 94 -4.51 -15.06 8.88
N ASN A 95 -4.09 -14.71 10.08
CA ASN A 95 -2.79 -15.05 10.63
C ASN A 95 -2.96 -15.99 11.83
N ARG A 96 -2.79 -17.29 11.60
CA ARG A 96 -2.94 -18.34 12.63
C ARG A 96 -1.87 -18.29 13.74
N THR A 97 -0.85 -17.44 13.62
CA THR A 97 0.12 -17.20 14.70
C THR A 97 -0.47 -16.31 15.81
N LEU A 98 -1.58 -15.62 15.54
CA LEU A 98 -2.37 -14.92 16.54
C LEU A 98 -3.28 -15.94 17.24
N ILE A 99 -3.19 -16.03 18.56
CA ILE A 99 -4.01 -16.94 19.38
C ILE A 99 -5.48 -16.49 19.37
N ARG A 100 -5.71 -15.18 19.56
CA ARG A 100 -7.00 -14.47 19.46
C ARG A 100 -6.78 -12.99 19.17
N GLY A 101 -7.81 -12.32 18.67
CA GLY A 101 -7.82 -10.88 18.41
C GLY A 101 -7.30 -10.51 17.02
N TRP A 102 -6.92 -9.26 16.85
CA TRP A 102 -6.53 -8.71 15.56
C TRP A 102 -5.35 -7.74 15.69
N ARG A 103 -4.65 -7.55 14.58
CA ARG A 103 -3.52 -6.63 14.47
C ARG A 103 -3.60 -5.90 13.14
N VAL A 104 -3.50 -4.58 13.17
CA VAL A 104 -3.36 -3.79 11.94
C VAL A 104 -1.98 -3.19 11.86
N ARG A 105 -1.35 -3.36 10.71
CA ARG A 105 -0.09 -2.70 10.38
C ARG A 105 -0.39 -1.62 9.35
N THR A 106 -0.14 -0.38 9.73
CA THR A 106 -0.11 0.80 8.87
C THR A 106 1.35 1.24 8.70
N ASN A 107 1.65 2.09 7.71
CA ASN A 107 3.01 2.54 7.36
C ASN A 107 3.93 2.87 8.54
N ASN A 108 3.39 3.44 9.63
CA ASN A 108 4.16 3.89 10.77
C ASN A 108 3.65 3.38 12.13
N THR A 109 2.57 2.60 12.12
CA THR A 109 1.87 2.24 13.36
C THR A 109 1.46 0.79 13.30
N LEU A 110 1.81 0.05 14.35
CA LEU A 110 1.27 -1.26 14.62
C LEU A 110 0.26 -1.11 15.75
N ILE A 111 -1.01 -1.35 15.47
CA ILE A 111 -2.03 -1.44 16.52
C ILE A 111 -2.30 -2.93 16.71
N ASP A 112 -1.96 -3.44 17.89
CA ASP A 112 -2.06 -4.85 18.24
C ASP A 112 -3.07 -5.02 19.36
N ASN A 113 -4.22 -5.59 19.04
CA ASN A 113 -5.27 -5.99 19.98
C ASN A 113 -5.29 -7.52 20.15
N SER A 114 -4.16 -8.19 19.95
CA SER A 114 -4.06 -9.64 20.12
C SER A 114 -3.93 -10.05 21.59
N ALA A 115 -4.46 -11.23 21.93
CA ALA A 115 -4.34 -11.78 23.29
C ALA A 115 -2.88 -11.95 23.73
N LYS A 116 -1.96 -12.17 22.78
CA LYS A 116 -0.52 -12.22 23.06
C LYS A 116 -0.01 -10.87 23.58
N HIS A 117 -0.44 -9.76 22.98
CA HIS A 117 -0.06 -8.42 23.44
C HIS A 117 -0.59 -8.16 24.85
N SER A 118 -1.87 -8.45 25.10
CA SER A 118 -2.48 -8.28 26.43
C SER A 118 -1.81 -9.11 27.53
N LEU A 119 -1.40 -10.35 27.23
CA LEU A 119 -0.66 -11.20 28.19
C LEU A 119 0.73 -10.63 28.51
N VAL A 120 1.43 -10.11 27.50
CA VAL A 120 2.74 -9.48 27.69
C VAL A 120 2.62 -8.18 28.49
N GLU A 121 1.62 -7.35 28.21
CA GLU A 121 1.33 -6.16 29.01
C GLU A 121 1.01 -6.50 30.46
N LEU A 122 0.16 -7.50 30.69
CA LEU A 122 -0.18 -7.96 32.05
C LEU A 122 1.05 -8.45 32.81
N TYR A 123 1.91 -9.25 32.17
CA TYR A 123 3.17 -9.70 32.77
C TYR A 123 4.09 -8.54 33.13
N ARG A 124 4.23 -7.55 32.25
CA ARG A 124 5.04 -6.34 32.50
C ARG A 124 4.50 -5.52 33.66
N ASN A 125 3.19 -5.39 33.79
CA ASN A 125 2.54 -4.64 34.86
C ASN A 125 2.61 -5.32 36.23
N ILE A 126 2.90 -6.62 36.29
CA ILE A 126 3.03 -7.37 37.56
C ILE A 126 4.48 -7.38 38.06
N ILE A 127 5.46 -7.21 37.17
CA ILE A 127 6.90 -7.28 37.47
C ILE A 127 7.54 -5.89 37.68
N HIS A 128 6.77 -4.82 37.48
CA HIS A 128 7.10 -3.48 37.96
C HIS A 128 6.31 -3.18 39.24
#